data_AF-A0A7X9BYY2-F1
#
_entry.id   AF-A0A7X9BYY2-F1
#
_cell.length_a   1.000
_cell.length_b   1.000
_cell.length_c   1.000
_cell.angle_alpha   90.00
_cell.angle_beta   90.00
_cell.angle_gamma   90.00
#
_symmetry.space_group_name_H-M   'P 1'
#
loop_
_entity.id
_entity.type
_entity.pdbx_description
1 polymer ?
#
loop_
_entity_poly.entity_id
_entity_poly.type
_entity_poly.pdbx_seq_one_letter_code
_entity_poly.pdbx_strand_id
1 'polypeptide(L)'
;TISGFRKEAQLTTWLYKVARNVYRMWKRKEIATETMVEVTDLRSPADQEPEEVLARKENLALTIKVLNSLSDSYREVLWLRDWHGLSYEQISVITGRSLSWVKVTLHRARLQFRQSYREKEGKE
;
A
#
# COMPACT_ATOMS: atom_id res chain seq x y z
N THR A 1 -5.45 23.32 -29.08
CA THR A 1 -5.58 23.26 -27.61
C THR A 1 -6.08 21.88 -27.23
N ILE A 2 -5.18 20.94 -26.89
CA ILE A 2 -5.60 19.61 -26.43
C ILE A 2 -5.86 19.73 -24.92
N SER A 3 -7.08 20.11 -24.60
CA SER A 3 -7.62 20.15 -23.24
C SER A 3 -7.65 18.73 -22.64
N GLY A 4 -6.99 18.53 -21.50
CA GLY A 4 -7.29 17.44 -20.56
C GLY A 4 -6.95 16.01 -21.02
N PHE A 5 -5.74 15.78 -21.50
CA PHE A 5 -5.32 14.51 -22.07
C PHE A 5 -5.28 13.37 -21.03
N ARG A 6 -6.24 12.44 -21.11
CA ARG A 6 -6.34 11.19 -20.34
C ARG A 6 -5.17 10.20 -20.52
N LYS A 7 -4.00 10.60 -21.05
CA LYS A 7 -2.86 9.70 -21.26
C LYS A 7 -1.96 9.56 -20.04
N GLU A 8 -1.88 10.56 -19.16
CA GLU A 8 -1.02 10.46 -17.96
C GLU A 8 -1.52 9.39 -17.00
N ALA A 9 -2.82 9.38 -16.69
CA ALA A 9 -3.42 8.33 -15.87
C ALA A 9 -3.26 6.93 -16.49
N GLN A 10 -3.31 6.82 -17.82
CA GLN A 10 -3.09 5.55 -18.54
C GLN A 10 -1.62 5.11 -18.47
N LEU A 11 -0.68 6.04 -18.65
CA LEU A 11 0.75 5.78 -18.56
C LEU A 11 1.16 5.35 -17.15
N THR A 12 0.71 6.07 -16.11
CA THR A 12 0.99 5.73 -14.71
C THR A 12 0.43 4.36 -14.35
N THR A 13 -0.83 4.09 -14.72
CA THR A 13 -1.46 2.78 -14.49
C THR A 13 -0.72 1.65 -15.20
N TRP A 14 -0.29 1.89 -16.45
CA TRP A 14 0.51 0.94 -17.21
C TRP A 14 1.88 0.71 -16.56
N LEU A 15 2.54 1.76 -16.08
CA LEU A 15 3.84 1.66 -15.39
C LEU A 15 3.71 0.85 -14.10
N TYR A 16 2.67 1.09 -13.28
CA TYR A 16 2.37 0.27 -12.09
C TYR A 16 2.17 -1.20 -12.47
N LYS A 17 1.45 -1.48 -13.56
CA LYS A 17 1.24 -2.84 -14.05
C LYS A 17 2.56 -3.52 -14.46
N VAL A 18 3.42 -2.81 -15.19
CA VAL A 18 4.75 -3.32 -15.59
C VAL A 18 5.62 -3.55 -14.35
N ALA A 19 5.74 -2.56 -13.47
CA ALA A 19 6.53 -2.65 -12.23
C ALA A 19 6.09 -3.83 -11.37
N ARG A 20 4.77 -4.01 -11.18
CA ARG A 20 4.19 -5.15 -10.45
C ARG A 20 4.56 -6.48 -11.08
N ASN A 21 4.48 -6.59 -12.41
CA ASN A 21 4.79 -7.83 -13.11
C ASN A 21 6.28 -8.18 -13.01
N VAL A 22 7.17 -7.17 -13.12
CA VAL A 22 8.62 -7.32 -12.92
C VAL A 22 8.91 -7.78 -11.49
N TYR A 23 8.32 -7.13 -10.49
CA TYR A 23 8.46 -7.51 -9.08
C TYR A 23 7.99 -8.94 -8.82
N ARG A 24 6.84 -9.35 -9.37
CA ARG A 24 6.35 -10.74 -9.26
C ARG A 24 7.24 -11.76 -9.98
N MET A 25 7.87 -11.37 -11.08
CA MET A 25 8.84 -12.21 -11.78
C MET A 25 10.11 -12.40 -10.94
N TRP A 26 10.61 -11.32 -10.35
CA TRP A 26 11.76 -11.34 -9.44
C TRP A 26 11.47 -12.16 -8.17
N LYS A 27 10.36 -11.88 -7.46
CA LYS A 27 9.94 -12.64 -6.26
C LYS A 27 9.72 -14.13 -6.52
N ARG A 28 9.26 -14.51 -7.72
CA ARG A 28 9.13 -15.93 -8.11
C ARG A 28 10.47 -16.61 -8.37
N LYS A 29 11.48 -15.87 -8.82
CA LYS A 29 12.86 -16.38 -8.99
C LYS A 29 13.62 -16.45 -7.66
N GLU A 30 13.25 -15.61 -6.70
CA GLU A 30 13.94 -15.43 -5.43
C GLU A 30 13.12 -15.99 -4.26
N ILE A 31 12.73 -17.27 -4.36
CA ILE A 31 11.98 -17.93 -3.28
C ILE A 31 12.81 -17.85 -1.98
N ALA A 32 12.25 -17.14 -0.99
CA ALA A 32 12.59 -17.08 0.44
C ALA A 32 13.14 -15.77 1.03
N THR A 33 12.76 -14.59 0.52
CA THR A 33 12.92 -13.35 1.32
C THR A 33 11.55 -12.69 1.53
N GLU A 34 11.10 -12.62 2.79
CA GLU A 34 9.93 -11.83 3.18
C GLU A 34 10.16 -10.37 2.79
N THR A 35 9.37 -9.85 1.85
CA THR A 35 9.43 -8.44 1.48
C THR A 35 8.86 -7.61 2.61
N MET A 36 9.75 -6.99 3.39
CA MET A 36 9.41 -5.99 4.40
C MET A 36 8.97 -4.70 3.70
N VAL A 37 7.84 -4.13 4.11
CA VAL A 37 7.44 -2.79 3.68
C VAL A 37 8.35 -1.76 4.37
N GLU A 38 9.11 -1.02 3.58
CA GLU A 38 9.83 0.17 4.03
C GLU A 38 8.97 1.40 3.72
N VAL A 39 8.46 2.07 4.76
CA VAL A 39 7.73 3.34 4.61
C VAL A 39 8.66 4.44 5.07
N THR A 40 9.16 5.25 4.14
CA THR A 40 9.99 6.42 4.43
C THR A 40 9.09 7.61 4.78
N ASP A 41 9.30 8.21 5.96
CA ASP A 41 8.66 9.49 6.31
C ASP A 41 9.34 10.63 5.54
N LEU A 42 8.63 11.22 4.58
CA LEU A 42 9.17 12.27 3.70
C LEU A 42 8.97 13.70 4.26
N ARG A 43 8.49 13.85 5.51
CA ARG A 43 8.24 15.18 6.10
C ARG A 43 9.48 15.75 6.77
N SER A 44 9.72 17.05 6.60
CA SER A 44 10.86 17.75 7.21
C SER A 44 10.68 17.81 8.73
N PRO A 45 11.68 17.39 9.54
CA PRO A 45 11.61 17.42 11.00
C PRO A 45 11.79 18.83 11.60
N ALA A 46 11.99 19.87 10.78
CA ALA A 46 12.38 21.20 11.24
C ALA A 46 11.33 21.94 12.10
N ASP A 47 10.06 21.53 12.05
CA ASP A 47 8.94 22.24 12.71
C ASP A 47 8.18 21.36 13.72
N GLN A 48 8.75 20.25 14.20
CA GLN A 48 8.03 19.27 15.04
C GLN A 48 8.64 19.16 16.46
N GLU A 49 7.78 19.16 17.48
CA GLU A 49 8.19 18.91 18.86
C GLU A 49 8.78 17.48 19.00
N PRO A 50 9.84 17.27 19.79
CA PRO A 50 10.51 15.97 19.90
C PRO A 50 9.59 14.81 20.30
N GLU A 51 8.60 15.09 21.15
CA GLU A 51 7.60 14.11 21.62
C GLU A 51 6.65 13.68 20.49
N GLU A 52 6.23 14.63 19.64
CA GLU A 52 5.39 14.35 18.47
C GLU A 52 6.15 13.50 17.44
N VAL A 53 7.44 13.77 17.24
CA VAL A 53 8.30 12.99 16.35
C VAL A 53 8.41 11.54 16.84
N LEU A 54 8.57 11.33 18.15
CA LEU A 54 8.68 9.99 18.73
C LEU A 54 7.37 9.21 18.60
N ALA A 55 6.26 9.78 19.06
CA ALA A 55 4.94 9.16 18.97
C ALA A 55 4.57 8.81 17.52
N ARG A 56 4.99 9.65 16.56
CA ARG A 56 4.77 9.40 15.13
C ARG A 56 5.60 8.24 14.60
N LYS A 57 6.86 8.13 15.02
CA LYS A 57 7.73 6.98 14.67
C LYS A 57 7.16 5.67 15.19
N GLU A 58 6.65 5.66 16.42
CA GLU A 58 6.01 4.49 17.03
C GLU A 58 4.74 4.08 16.27
N ASN A 59 3.86 5.03 15.97
CA ASN A 59 2.66 4.80 15.15
C ASN A 59 3.00 4.27 13.74
N LEU A 60 4.06 4.80 13.12
CA LEU A 60 4.53 4.33 11.82
C LEU A 60 5.07 2.89 11.91
N ALA A 61 5.88 2.60 12.92
CA ALA A 61 6.41 1.26 13.15
C ALA A 61 5.29 0.24 13.37
N LEU A 62 4.28 0.58 14.20
CA LEU A 62 3.11 -0.25 14.41
C LEU A 62 2.32 -0.48 13.11
N THR A 63 2.09 0.58 12.33
CA THR A 63 1.44 0.51 11.02
C THR A 63 2.16 -0.45 10.09
N ILE A 64 3.49 -0.36 10.00
CA ILE A 64 4.33 -1.26 9.19
C ILE A 64 4.21 -2.70 9.68
N LYS A 65 4.29 -2.95 10.99
CA LYS A 65 4.11 -4.29 11.59
C LYS A 65 2.75 -4.89 11.21
N VAL A 66 1.69 -4.08 11.23
CA VAL A 66 0.33 -4.52 10.85
C VAL A 66 0.27 -4.84 9.36
N LEU A 67 0.74 -3.94 8.49
CA LEU A 67 0.75 -4.17 7.04
C LEU A 67 1.53 -5.45 6.66
N ASN A 68 2.66 -5.70 7.33
CA ASN A 68 3.47 -6.89 7.12
C ASN A 68 2.77 -8.19 7.58
N SER A 69 1.81 -8.12 8.50
CA SER A 69 1.01 -9.28 8.92
C SER A 69 -0.17 -9.60 7.98
N LEU A 70 -0.53 -8.68 7.09
CA LEU A 70 -1.59 -8.90 6.11
C LEU A 70 -1.09 -9.74 4.94
N SER A 71 -2.01 -10.50 4.34
CA SER A 71 -1.75 -11.21 3.07
C SER A 71 -1.29 -10.23 1.98
N ASP A 72 -0.45 -10.71 1.06
CA ASP A 72 0.07 -9.92 -0.07
C ASP A 72 -1.05 -9.20 -0.84
N SER A 73 -2.20 -9.86 -1.05
CA SER A 73 -3.32 -9.27 -1.78
C SER A 73 -4.00 -8.13 -1.01
N TYR A 74 -4.10 -8.23 0.32
CA TYR A 74 -4.68 -7.19 1.16
C TYR A 74 -3.75 -5.99 1.24
N ARG A 75 -2.45 -6.25 1.46
CA ARG A 75 -1.41 -5.23 1.46
C ARG A 75 -1.35 -4.48 0.14
N GLU A 76 -1.37 -5.20 -0.99
CA GLU A 76 -1.34 -4.63 -2.34
C GLU A 76 -2.51 -3.67 -2.59
N VAL A 77 -3.76 -4.05 -2.26
CA VAL A 77 -4.91 -3.16 -2.49
C VAL A 77 -4.95 -1.96 -1.55
N LEU A 78 -4.51 -2.11 -0.29
CA LEU A 78 -4.37 -0.98 0.64
C LEU A 78 -3.30 0.01 0.17
N TRP A 79 -2.15 -0.50 -0.27
CA TRP A 79 -1.06 0.34 -0.78
C TRP A 79 -1.49 1.14 -2.02
N LEU A 80 -2.13 0.48 -2.98
CA LEU A 80 -2.59 1.15 -4.19
C LEU A 80 -3.73 2.15 -3.91
N ARG A 81 -4.68 1.81 -3.02
CA ARG A 81 -5.85 2.66 -2.74
C ARG A 81 -5.58 3.74 -1.72
N ASP A 82 -5.13 3.36 -0.53
CA ASP A 82 -5.07 4.22 0.64
C ASP A 82 -3.76 5.01 0.69
N TRP A 83 -2.64 4.46 0.20
CA TRP A 83 -1.37 5.18 0.13
C TRP A 83 -1.21 5.99 -1.16
N HIS A 84 -1.47 5.37 -2.32
CA HIS A 84 -1.30 6.03 -3.62
C HIS A 84 -2.58 6.66 -4.20
N GLY A 85 -3.73 6.52 -3.55
CA GLY A 85 -4.97 7.19 -3.95
C GLY A 85 -5.63 6.68 -5.24
N LEU A 86 -5.21 5.52 -5.77
CA LEU A 86 -5.69 5.04 -7.08
C LEU A 86 -7.18 4.66 -7.07
N SER A 87 -7.84 4.83 -8.21
CA SER A 87 -9.25 4.42 -8.38
C SER A 87 -9.40 2.90 -8.39
N TYR A 88 -10.60 2.39 -8.09
CA TYR A 88 -10.85 0.94 -8.13
C TYR A 88 -10.66 0.35 -9.53
N GLU A 89 -11.00 1.12 -10.56
CA GLU A 89 -10.79 0.78 -11.97
C GLU A 89 -9.29 0.67 -12.28
N GLN A 90 -8.47 1.64 -11.85
CA GLN A 90 -7.01 1.57 -12.03
C GLN A 90 -6.40 0.37 -11.31
N ILE A 91 -6.84 0.12 -10.07
CA ILE A 91 -6.40 -1.05 -9.29
C ILE A 91 -6.78 -2.35 -10.01
N SER A 92 -7.99 -2.43 -10.58
CA SER A 92 -8.42 -3.61 -11.35
C SER A 92 -7.50 -3.88 -12.54
N VAL A 93 -7.09 -2.82 -13.26
CA VAL A 93 -6.18 -2.91 -14.42
C VAL A 93 -4.77 -3.31 -13.99
N ILE A 94 -4.26 -2.73 -12.91
CA ILE A 94 -2.92 -3.03 -12.35
C ILE A 94 -2.86 -4.47 -11.82
N THR A 95 -3.89 -4.88 -11.08
CA THR A 95 -3.92 -6.19 -10.44
C THR A 95 -4.30 -7.32 -11.39
N GLY A 96 -4.97 -7.00 -12.51
CA GLY A 96 -5.55 -7.97 -13.45
C GLY A 96 -6.76 -8.70 -12.87
N ARG A 97 -7.45 -8.11 -11.89
CA ARG A 97 -8.60 -8.68 -11.18
C ARG A 97 -9.87 -7.89 -11.52
N SER A 98 -11.03 -8.48 -11.28
CA SER A 98 -12.31 -7.79 -11.51
C SER A 98 -12.52 -6.64 -10.52
N LEU A 99 -13.29 -5.63 -10.93
CA LEU A 99 -13.65 -4.50 -10.06
C LEU A 99 -14.35 -4.97 -8.77
N SER A 100 -15.21 -5.99 -8.86
CA SER A 100 -15.87 -6.60 -7.70
C SER A 100 -14.86 -7.24 -6.75
N TRP A 101 -13.85 -7.92 -7.27
CA TRP A 101 -12.77 -8.47 -6.45
C TRP A 101 -12.00 -7.37 -5.72
N VAL A 102 -11.70 -6.25 -6.39
CA VAL A 102 -11.02 -5.09 -5.77
C VAL A 102 -11.84 -4.54 -4.60
N LYS A 103 -13.14 -4.29 -4.81
CA LYS A 103 -14.03 -3.74 -3.78
C LYS A 103 -14.13 -4.65 -2.55
N VAL A 104 -14.37 -5.95 -2.76
CA VAL A 104 -14.50 -6.94 -1.68
C VAL A 104 -13.18 -7.12 -0.94
N THR A 105 -12.07 -7.27 -1.68
CA THR A 105 -10.74 -7.45 -1.09
C THR A 105 -10.32 -6.24 -0.28
N LEU A 106 -10.53 -5.02 -0.80
CA LEU A 106 -10.21 -3.79 -0.07
C LEU A 106 -11.03 -3.65 1.22
N HIS A 107 -12.33 -3.95 1.16
CA HIS A 107 -13.18 -3.92 2.35
C HIS A 107 -12.66 -4.89 3.42
N ARG A 108 -12.39 -6.14 3.05
CA ARG A 108 -11.83 -7.16 3.96
C ARG A 108 -10.44 -6.77 4.47
N ALA A 109 -9.60 -6.22 3.62
CA ALA A 109 -8.26 -5.75 3.99
C ALA A 109 -8.32 -4.65 5.06
N ARG A 110 -9.25 -3.70 4.95
CA ARG A 110 -9.45 -2.64 5.96
C ARG A 110 -9.99 -3.19 7.29
N LEU A 111 -10.88 -4.18 7.25
CA LEU A 111 -11.36 -4.85 8.46
C LEU A 111 -10.23 -5.60 9.16
N GLN A 112 -9.47 -6.40 8.40
CA GLN A 112 -8.31 -7.14 8.91
C GLN A 112 -7.26 -6.19 9.48
N PHE A 113 -6.93 -5.11 8.76
CA PHE A 113 -5.99 -4.09 9.23
C PHE A 113 -6.42 -3.53 10.58
N ARG A 114 -7.68 -3.10 10.70
CA ARG A 114 -8.20 -2.51 11.94
C ARG A 114 -8.14 -3.49 13.11
N GLN A 115 -8.49 -4.74 12.85
CA GLN A 115 -8.42 -5.79 13.86
C GLN A 115 -6.98 -6.02 14.32
N SER A 116 -6.06 -6.27 13.38
CA SER A 116 -4.65 -6.53 13.68
C SER A 116 -3.94 -5.31 14.29
N TYR A 117 -4.38 -4.09 13.97
CA TYR A 117 -3.89 -2.87 14.60
C TYR A 117 -4.26 -2.83 16.08
N ARG A 118 -5.54 -3.01 16.43
CA ARG A 118 -6.01 -3.03 17.82
C ARG A 118 -5.36 -4.14 18.64
N GLU A 119 -5.18 -5.32 18.06
CA GLU A 119 -4.54 -6.47 18.71
C GLU A 119 -3.05 -6.23 19.03
N LYS A 120 -2.37 -5.37 18.26
CA LYS A 120 -0.96 -5.04 18.47
C LYS A 120 -0.78 -3.79 19.33
N GLU A 121 -1.67 -2.81 19.19
CA GLU A 121 -1.75 -1.62 20.05
C GLU A 121 -2.02 -1.99 21.51
N GLY A 122 -2.90 -2.96 21.78
CA GLY A 122 -3.17 -3.44 23.15
C GLY A 122 -2.15 -4.44 23.71
N LYS A 123 -1.06 -4.73 22.99
CA LYS A 123 0.03 -5.63 23.43
C LYS A 123 1.34 -4.89 23.72
N GLU A 124 1.42 -3.60 23.38
CA GLU A 124 2.48 -2.68 23.80
C GLU A 124 2.02 -1.93 25.06
#